data_AF-A0AAD7U0F0-F1
#
_entry.id   AF-A0AAD7U0F0-F1
#
_cell.length_a   1.000
_cell.length_b   1.000
_cell.length_c   1.000
_cell.angle_alpha   90.00
_cell.angle_beta   90.00
_cell.angle_gamma   90.00
#
_symmetry.space_group_name_H-M   'P 1'
#
loop_
_entity.id
_entity.type
_entity.pdbx_description
1 polymer ?
#
loop_
_entity_poly.entity_id
_entity_poly.type
_entity_poly.pdbx_seq_one_letter_code
_entity_poly.pdbx_strand_id
1 'polypeptide(L)'
;MLAKMANNAYTEPGQKDWYDIGSQWNNSYPFGWEPDADGFRGHIFATPDNSTVIISVKGTSLMWPVGGGGPTQRKDKLNDNLLFSCCCARVGPTWSTVCDCYEGNYKCDQGCLEKSLAEESLFYSIGMNLYNNVTYMYPNSNIWLIGHSLGGALASLVGVTFGAPVVAFEAPAERLAATRLHLPSPPSTHHVTHVYNTGDPIPMGTCTGVSSTCALAGIALETRCHLGQVIRYDTVSKLGWSANVVHHGIQALIDGVLAKEDLDWGDDGKMRSVPAITTEDDCVDCFNWEFGDYRNASATGCRGRSK
;
A
#
# COMPACT_ATOMS: atom_id res chain seq x y z
N MET A 1 13.79 -5.88 -11.25
CA MET A 1 12.90 -7.02 -11.53
C MET A 1 11.58 -6.92 -10.77
N LEU A 2 11.60 -6.90 -9.43
CA LEU A 2 10.38 -6.85 -8.60
C LEU A 2 9.42 -5.70 -8.95
N ALA A 3 9.93 -4.49 -9.20
CA ALA A 3 9.09 -3.36 -9.64
C ALA A 3 8.33 -3.67 -10.95
N LYS A 4 8.95 -4.37 -11.90
CA LYS A 4 8.28 -4.81 -13.15
C LYS A 4 7.17 -5.82 -12.87
N MET A 5 7.37 -6.76 -11.94
CA MET A 5 6.32 -7.69 -11.50
C MET A 5 5.18 -6.96 -10.77
N ALA A 6 5.47 -5.91 -10.01
CA ALA A 6 4.47 -5.05 -9.39
C ALA A 6 3.69 -4.22 -10.41
N ASN A 7 4.32 -3.74 -11.49
CA ASN A 7 3.60 -3.16 -12.64
C ASN A 7 2.68 -4.19 -13.30
N ASN A 8 3.19 -5.40 -13.55
CA ASN A 8 2.41 -6.46 -14.18
C ASN A 8 1.19 -6.89 -13.35
N ALA A 9 1.09 -6.53 -12.07
CA ALA A 9 -0.13 -6.71 -11.29
C ALA A 9 -1.33 -5.91 -11.82
N TYR A 10 -1.11 -4.93 -12.70
CA TYR A 10 -2.14 -4.04 -13.25
C TYR A 10 -2.67 -4.47 -14.62
N THR A 11 -2.16 -5.55 -15.21
CA THR A 11 -2.53 -5.94 -16.59
C THR A 11 -2.37 -7.44 -16.81
N GLU A 12 -3.00 -7.98 -17.85
CA GLU A 12 -2.88 -9.40 -18.20
C GLU A 12 -1.61 -9.69 -19.04
N PRO A 13 -1.08 -10.93 -19.01
CA PRO A 13 0.07 -11.30 -19.83
C PRO A 13 -0.17 -11.05 -21.32
N GLY A 14 0.82 -10.48 -22.01
CA GLY A 14 0.76 -10.19 -23.44
C GLY A 14 0.16 -8.84 -23.81
N GLN A 15 -0.34 -8.06 -22.84
CA GLN A 15 -0.73 -6.67 -23.06
C GLN A 15 0.49 -5.76 -23.25
N LYS A 16 0.30 -4.60 -23.89
CA LYS A 16 1.40 -3.67 -24.26
C LYS A 16 2.19 -3.15 -23.06
N ASP A 17 1.52 -3.01 -21.92
CA ASP A 17 2.03 -2.51 -20.64
C ASP A 17 2.60 -3.62 -19.74
N TRP A 18 2.63 -4.87 -20.21
CA TRP A 18 3.29 -5.99 -19.54
C TRP A 18 4.80 -5.94 -19.76
N TYR A 19 5.57 -5.77 -18.69
CA TYR A 19 7.02 -5.81 -18.74
C TYR A 19 7.52 -7.24 -18.87
N ASP A 20 8.53 -7.42 -19.72
CA ASP A 20 9.32 -8.65 -19.73
C ASP A 20 10.12 -8.78 -18.42
N ILE A 21 9.88 -9.89 -17.72
CA ILE A 21 10.49 -10.27 -16.44
C ILE A 21 11.42 -11.47 -16.58
N GLY A 22 11.76 -11.86 -17.82
CA GLY A 22 12.69 -12.93 -18.14
C GLY A 22 12.04 -14.32 -18.16
N SER A 23 12.70 -15.26 -18.85
CA SER A 23 12.19 -16.62 -19.08
C SER A 23 12.06 -17.47 -17.81
N GLN A 24 12.75 -17.10 -16.74
CA GLN A 24 12.65 -17.79 -15.44
C GLN A 24 11.33 -17.52 -14.70
N TRP A 25 10.53 -16.56 -15.16
CA TRP A 25 9.25 -16.18 -14.53
C TRP A 25 8.08 -16.31 -15.51
N ASN A 26 8.19 -17.24 -16.46
CA ASN A 26 7.20 -17.44 -17.52
C ASN A 26 5.84 -17.96 -17.02
N ASN A 27 5.78 -18.49 -15.81
CA ASN A 27 4.54 -18.93 -15.18
C ASN A 27 4.01 -17.82 -14.25
N SER A 28 2.97 -17.11 -14.73
CA SER A 28 2.19 -16.18 -13.90
C SER A 28 0.75 -16.66 -13.79
N TYR A 29 0.20 -16.70 -12.58
CA TYR A 29 -1.19 -17.03 -12.32
C TYR A 29 -1.95 -15.77 -11.89
N PRO A 30 -2.86 -15.23 -12.72
CA PRO A 30 -3.69 -14.10 -12.34
C PRO A 30 -4.69 -14.49 -11.25
N PHE A 31 -5.00 -13.57 -10.34
CA PHE A 31 -6.14 -13.69 -9.41
C PHE A 31 -6.97 -12.41 -9.40
N GLY A 32 -8.29 -12.56 -9.23
CA GLY A 32 -9.23 -11.43 -9.19
C GLY A 32 -9.49 -10.77 -10.55
N TRP A 33 -9.05 -11.39 -11.64
CA TRP A 33 -9.18 -10.89 -13.02
C TRP A 33 -10.44 -11.39 -13.73
N GLU A 34 -11.32 -12.12 -13.05
CA GLU A 34 -12.57 -12.61 -13.58
C GLU A 34 -13.46 -11.44 -14.07
N PRO A 35 -14.27 -11.62 -15.13
CA PRO A 35 -15.04 -10.52 -15.75
C PRO A 35 -15.98 -9.77 -14.80
N ASP A 36 -16.47 -10.44 -13.77
CA ASP A 36 -17.36 -9.92 -12.74
C ASP A 36 -16.63 -9.51 -11.45
N ALA A 37 -15.32 -9.76 -11.35
CA ALA A 37 -14.53 -9.38 -10.19
C ALA A 37 -14.32 -7.86 -10.15
N ASP A 38 -14.55 -7.24 -9.01
CA ASP A 38 -14.38 -5.80 -8.77
C ASP A 38 -13.51 -5.53 -7.53
N GLY A 39 -12.72 -6.53 -7.10
CA GLY A 39 -12.01 -6.53 -5.82
C GLY A 39 -10.49 -6.68 -5.94
N PHE A 40 -9.91 -7.35 -4.95
CA PHE A 40 -8.46 -7.60 -4.81
C PHE A 40 -7.91 -8.37 -6.03
N ARG A 41 -6.85 -7.86 -6.67
CA ARG A 41 -6.26 -8.47 -7.88
C ARG A 41 -4.74 -8.51 -7.85
N GLY A 42 -4.18 -9.30 -8.76
CA GLY A 42 -2.75 -9.36 -8.97
C GLY A 42 -2.31 -10.64 -9.65
N HIS A 43 -1.04 -10.98 -9.48
CA HIS A 43 -0.41 -12.14 -10.10
C HIS A 43 0.47 -12.90 -9.11
N ILE A 44 0.50 -14.21 -9.22
CA ILE A 44 1.50 -15.06 -8.57
C ILE A 44 2.54 -15.45 -9.62
N PHE A 45 3.80 -15.11 -9.37
CA PHE A 45 4.93 -15.53 -10.20
C PHE A 45 5.71 -16.63 -9.49
N ALA A 46 6.09 -17.68 -10.20
CA ALA A 46 6.90 -18.75 -9.64
C ALA A 46 8.11 -19.05 -10.53
N THR A 47 9.24 -19.39 -9.91
CA THR A 47 10.39 -19.94 -10.63
C THR A 47 10.03 -21.32 -11.21
N PRO A 48 10.74 -21.83 -12.24
CA PRO A 48 10.35 -23.07 -12.92
C PRO A 48 10.44 -24.31 -12.01
N ASP A 49 11.27 -24.23 -10.97
CA ASP A 49 11.44 -25.25 -9.93
C ASP A 49 10.55 -25.01 -8.70
N ASN A 50 9.71 -23.98 -8.72
CA ASN A 50 8.89 -23.52 -7.60
C ASN A 50 9.67 -23.20 -6.31
N SER A 51 10.99 -22.99 -6.36
CA SER A 51 11.79 -22.66 -5.16
C SER A 51 11.51 -21.26 -4.62
N THR A 52 11.04 -20.35 -5.48
CA THR A 52 10.62 -18.99 -5.10
C THR A 52 9.26 -18.66 -5.72
N VAL A 53 8.37 -18.11 -4.90
CA VAL A 53 7.04 -17.68 -5.30
C VAL A 53 6.85 -16.23 -4.87
N ILE A 54 6.42 -15.38 -5.80
CA ILE A 54 6.20 -13.95 -5.59
C ILE A 54 4.72 -13.67 -5.78
N ILE A 55 4.05 -13.22 -4.72
CA ILE A 55 2.68 -12.73 -4.75
C ILE A 55 2.74 -11.23 -5.01
N SER A 56 2.29 -10.81 -6.19
CA SER A 56 2.26 -9.42 -6.62
C SER A 56 0.83 -8.88 -6.53
N VAL A 57 0.61 -7.89 -5.67
CA VAL A 57 -0.72 -7.32 -5.40
C VAL A 57 -0.90 -6.00 -6.15
N LYS A 58 -2.01 -5.89 -6.88
CA LYS A 58 -2.42 -4.68 -7.60
C LYS A 58 -2.83 -3.60 -6.61
N GLY A 59 -2.39 -2.36 -6.84
CA GLY A 59 -2.91 -1.19 -6.12
C GLY A 59 -4.07 -0.49 -6.83
N THR A 60 -4.33 0.74 -6.40
CA THR A 60 -5.43 1.56 -6.91
C THR A 60 -5.17 2.00 -8.34
N SER A 61 -6.15 1.83 -9.22
CA SER A 61 -6.09 2.33 -10.60
C SER A 61 -6.40 3.84 -10.65
N LEU A 62 -5.62 4.64 -9.93
CA LEU A 62 -5.76 6.10 -9.92
C LEU A 62 -5.25 6.64 -11.26
N MET A 63 -6.13 7.27 -12.04
CA MET A 63 -5.75 7.97 -13.28
C MET A 63 -5.02 7.10 -14.33
N TRP A 64 -5.28 5.79 -14.40
CA TRP A 64 -4.69 4.93 -15.43
C TRP A 64 -5.11 5.40 -16.84
N PRO A 65 -4.18 5.57 -17.81
CA PRO A 65 -4.47 6.23 -19.09
C PRO A 65 -5.45 5.48 -19.99
N VAL A 66 -5.72 4.20 -19.71
CA VAL A 66 -6.56 3.33 -20.54
C VAL A 66 -7.81 2.93 -19.75
N GLY A 67 -8.89 3.70 -19.92
CA GLY A 67 -10.21 3.37 -19.38
C GLY A 67 -10.44 3.95 -17.98
N GLY A 68 -11.35 4.92 -17.90
CA GLY A 68 -11.74 5.55 -16.65
C GLY A 68 -12.10 4.50 -15.59
N GLY A 69 -11.35 4.53 -14.48
CA GLY A 69 -11.58 3.74 -13.28
C GLY A 69 -12.06 2.33 -13.55
N GLY A 70 -11.12 1.40 -13.76
CA GLY A 70 -11.43 -0.02 -13.89
C GLY A 70 -12.36 -0.54 -12.78
N PRO A 71 -12.96 -1.73 -12.94
CA PRO A 71 -14.04 -2.24 -12.09
C PRO A 71 -13.71 -2.22 -10.58
N THR A 72 -12.44 -2.27 -10.21
CA THR A 72 -11.98 -2.27 -8.81
C THR A 72 -11.98 -0.90 -8.13
N GLN A 73 -12.05 0.20 -8.88
CA GLN A 73 -11.75 1.53 -8.37
C GLN A 73 -12.57 1.92 -7.14
N ARG A 74 -13.84 1.52 -7.05
CA ARG A 74 -14.68 1.86 -5.90
C ARG A 74 -14.20 1.20 -4.61
N LYS A 75 -13.83 -0.09 -4.66
CA LYS A 75 -13.33 -0.83 -3.50
C LYS A 75 -11.90 -0.44 -3.16
N ASP A 76 -11.09 -0.14 -4.17
CA ASP A 76 -9.73 0.38 -3.99
C ASP A 76 -9.77 1.67 -3.15
N LYS A 77 -10.56 2.67 -3.59
CA LYS A 77 -10.72 3.96 -2.87
C LYS A 77 -11.25 3.80 -1.45
N LEU A 78 -12.17 2.85 -1.23
CA LEU A 78 -12.68 2.57 0.12
C LEU A 78 -11.55 2.08 1.03
N ASN A 79 -10.74 1.12 0.57
CA ASN A 79 -9.61 0.61 1.34
C ASN A 79 -8.53 1.69 1.54
N ASP A 80 -8.21 2.48 0.52
CA ASP A 80 -7.27 3.61 0.68
C ASP A 80 -7.72 4.56 1.79
N ASN A 81 -8.99 4.96 1.75
CA ASN A 81 -9.57 5.88 2.73
C ASN A 81 -9.67 5.27 4.14
N LEU A 82 -9.93 3.96 4.27
CA LEU A 82 -9.96 3.29 5.58
C LEU A 82 -8.56 3.13 6.17
N LEU A 83 -7.58 2.76 5.35
CA LEU A 83 -6.22 2.43 5.79
C LEU A 83 -5.38 3.68 6.07
N PHE A 84 -5.47 4.71 5.23
CA PHE A 84 -4.48 5.80 5.19
C PHE A 84 -5.03 7.18 5.59
N SER A 85 -6.31 7.28 5.93
CA SER A 85 -6.85 8.51 6.52
C SER A 85 -6.75 8.50 8.05
N CYS A 86 -6.67 9.70 8.61
CA CYS A 86 -6.59 9.87 10.05
C CYS A 86 -7.92 9.54 10.74
N CYS A 87 -9.05 9.94 10.16
CA CYS A 87 -10.37 9.68 10.73
C CYS A 87 -11.42 9.53 9.62
N CYS A 88 -11.63 8.31 9.13
CA CYS A 88 -12.72 7.96 8.20
C CYS A 88 -12.79 8.85 6.93
N ALA A 89 -11.66 9.29 6.38
CA ALA A 89 -11.55 10.22 5.26
C ALA A 89 -12.26 11.57 5.49
N ARG A 90 -12.29 12.04 6.74
CA ARG A 90 -12.84 13.34 7.12
C ARG A 90 -11.88 14.48 6.76
N VAL A 91 -11.77 14.79 5.48
CA VAL A 91 -10.85 15.82 4.95
C VAL A 91 -11.52 17.12 4.48
N GLY A 92 -12.85 17.17 4.44
CA GLY A 92 -13.59 18.38 4.08
C GLY A 92 -15.12 18.22 4.15
N PRO A 93 -15.88 19.34 4.08
CA PRO A 93 -17.34 19.32 4.21
C PRO A 93 -18.07 18.71 3.00
N THR A 94 -17.41 18.66 1.84
CA THR A 94 -17.96 18.10 0.58
C THR A 94 -17.67 16.62 0.41
N TRP A 95 -17.01 15.98 1.39
CA TRP A 95 -16.62 14.58 1.34
C TRP A 95 -17.58 13.68 2.10
N SER A 96 -17.82 12.50 1.53
CA SER A 96 -18.44 11.39 2.25
C SER A 96 -17.38 10.64 3.02
N THR A 97 -17.60 10.44 4.32
CA THR A 97 -16.72 9.62 5.15
C THR A 97 -16.93 8.13 4.85
N VAL A 98 -15.90 7.32 5.13
CA VAL A 98 -15.96 5.86 4.94
C VAL A 98 -16.43 5.10 6.17
N CYS A 99 -16.35 5.72 7.35
CA CYS A 99 -16.92 5.25 8.60
C CYS A 99 -17.47 6.45 9.39
N ASP A 100 -18.16 6.19 10.50
CA ASP A 100 -18.85 7.20 11.30
C ASP A 100 -18.12 7.56 12.59
N CYS A 101 -16.85 7.19 12.78
CA CYS A 101 -16.08 7.33 14.03
C CYS A 101 -15.67 8.77 14.43
N TYR A 102 -16.10 9.78 13.68
CA TYR A 102 -15.76 11.18 13.94
C TYR A 102 -16.57 11.76 15.10
N GLU A 103 -15.90 12.40 16.06
CA GLU A 103 -16.50 12.91 17.30
C GLU A 103 -16.54 14.45 17.39
N GLY A 104 -16.22 15.14 16.30
CA GLY A 104 -16.14 16.61 16.28
C GLY A 104 -14.77 17.14 16.73
N ASN A 105 -14.45 18.39 16.37
CA ASN A 105 -13.26 19.11 16.85
C ASN A 105 -11.93 18.34 16.73
N TYR A 106 -11.69 17.69 15.58
CA TYR A 106 -10.51 16.85 15.34
C TYR A 106 -10.35 15.68 16.32
N LYS A 107 -11.45 15.20 16.90
CA LYS A 107 -11.50 13.99 17.72
C LYS A 107 -12.03 12.81 16.90
N CYS A 108 -11.44 11.64 17.10
CA CYS A 108 -11.86 10.40 16.47
C CYS A 108 -11.83 9.24 17.45
N ASP A 109 -12.88 8.44 17.49
CA ASP A 109 -12.95 7.28 18.37
C ASP A 109 -12.02 6.15 17.90
N GLN A 110 -11.06 5.79 18.74
CA GLN A 110 -10.02 4.81 18.40
C GLN A 110 -10.60 3.40 18.26
N GLY A 111 -11.45 2.96 19.19
CA GLY A 111 -12.05 1.62 19.13
C GLY A 111 -12.95 1.44 17.91
N CYS A 112 -13.69 2.48 17.54
CA CYS A 112 -14.49 2.52 16.32
C CYS A 112 -13.60 2.43 15.06
N LEU A 113 -12.50 3.16 15.00
CA LEU A 113 -11.57 3.10 13.85
C LEU A 113 -10.98 1.71 13.69
N GLU A 114 -10.52 1.10 14.78
CA GLU A 114 -9.98 -0.27 14.77
C GLU A 114 -11.04 -1.28 14.29
N LYS A 115 -12.27 -1.14 14.78
CA LYS A 115 -13.40 -1.98 14.37
C LYS A 115 -13.74 -1.81 12.89
N SER A 116 -13.93 -0.57 12.41
CA SER A 116 -14.20 -0.31 11.00
C SER A 116 -13.06 -0.81 10.12
N LEU A 117 -11.80 -0.67 10.56
CA LEU A 117 -10.68 -1.20 9.81
C LEU A 117 -10.71 -2.73 9.74
N ALA A 118 -10.99 -3.43 10.83
CA ALA A 118 -11.04 -4.89 10.85
C ALA A 118 -12.26 -5.47 10.11
N GLU A 119 -13.44 -4.85 10.27
CA GLU A 119 -14.70 -5.35 9.71
C GLU A 119 -14.94 -4.90 8.26
N GLU A 120 -14.49 -3.70 7.90
CA GLU A 120 -14.76 -3.09 6.59
C GLU A 120 -13.57 -3.17 5.62
N SER A 121 -12.34 -3.46 6.08
CA SER A 121 -11.20 -3.68 5.17
C SER A 121 -11.33 -5.02 4.43
N LEU A 122 -11.96 -4.94 3.26
CA LEU A 122 -12.16 -6.09 2.38
C LEU A 122 -10.83 -6.69 1.91
N PHE A 123 -9.79 -5.87 1.71
CA PHE A 123 -8.60 -6.33 1.01
C PHE A 123 -7.55 -6.97 1.90
N TYR A 124 -7.41 -6.51 3.15
CA TYR A 124 -6.44 -7.11 4.08
C TYR A 124 -6.81 -8.57 4.41
N SER A 125 -8.07 -8.83 4.70
CA SER A 125 -8.58 -10.20 4.94
C SER A 125 -8.44 -11.13 3.74
N ILE A 126 -8.71 -10.64 2.53
CA ILE A 126 -8.49 -11.40 1.28
C ILE A 126 -7.00 -11.70 1.10
N GLY A 127 -6.12 -10.73 1.35
CA GLY A 127 -4.67 -10.91 1.27
C GLY A 127 -4.14 -12.00 2.21
N MET A 128 -4.63 -12.04 3.46
CA MET A 128 -4.27 -13.11 4.41
C MET A 128 -4.70 -14.50 3.91
N ASN A 129 -5.92 -14.62 3.38
CA ASN A 129 -6.42 -15.88 2.84
C ASN A 129 -5.63 -16.32 1.60
N LEU A 130 -5.27 -15.39 0.72
CA LEU A 130 -4.42 -15.66 -0.43
C LEU A 130 -3.05 -16.18 0.01
N TYR A 131 -2.40 -15.51 0.97
CA TYR A 131 -1.11 -15.94 1.49
C TYR A 131 -1.17 -17.37 2.06
N ASN A 132 -2.17 -17.67 2.89
CA ASN A 132 -2.39 -19.01 3.45
C ASN A 132 -2.61 -20.08 2.37
N ASN A 133 -3.37 -19.76 1.32
CA ASN A 133 -3.60 -20.70 0.21
C ASN A 133 -2.31 -20.95 -0.58
N VAL A 134 -1.52 -19.90 -0.84
CA VAL A 134 -0.25 -20.03 -1.56
C VAL A 134 0.77 -20.82 -0.73
N THR A 135 0.90 -20.55 0.57
CA THR A 135 1.81 -21.30 1.44
C THR A 135 1.42 -22.78 1.57
N TYR A 136 0.12 -23.08 1.53
CA TYR A 136 -0.37 -24.46 1.48
C TYR A 136 -0.01 -25.17 0.16
N MET A 137 -0.12 -24.47 -0.98
CA MET A 137 0.24 -25.02 -2.29
C MET A 137 1.77 -25.14 -2.49
N TYR A 138 2.54 -24.27 -1.84
CA TYR A 138 3.99 -24.13 -1.99
C TYR A 138 4.72 -24.22 -0.64
N PRO A 139 4.61 -25.36 0.08
CA PRO A 139 5.04 -25.46 1.48
C PRO A 139 6.55 -25.35 1.70
N ASN A 140 7.36 -25.54 0.64
CA ASN A 140 8.83 -25.52 0.72
C ASN A 140 9.45 -24.34 -0.04
N SER A 141 8.64 -23.40 -0.50
CA SER A 141 9.08 -22.30 -1.35
C SER A 141 9.43 -21.07 -0.52
N ASN A 142 10.35 -20.25 -1.02
CA ASN A 142 10.56 -18.89 -0.51
C ASN A 142 9.45 -17.98 -1.03
N ILE A 143 8.53 -17.56 -0.16
CA ILE A 143 7.38 -16.76 -0.56
C ILE A 143 7.63 -15.29 -0.24
N TRP A 144 7.52 -14.44 -1.26
CA TRP A 144 7.68 -12.98 -1.15
C TRP A 144 6.36 -12.29 -1.51
N LEU A 145 6.09 -11.19 -0.83
CA LEU A 145 4.98 -10.30 -1.15
C LEU A 145 5.54 -9.03 -1.78
N ILE A 146 4.95 -8.59 -2.88
CA ILE A 146 5.28 -7.30 -3.48
C ILE A 146 3.99 -6.60 -3.90
N GLY A 147 4.08 -5.30 -4.08
CA GLY A 147 2.98 -4.53 -4.63
C GLY A 147 3.37 -3.08 -4.81
N HIS A 148 2.47 -2.36 -5.46
CA HIS A 148 2.60 -0.93 -5.72
C HIS A 148 1.40 -0.17 -5.14
N SER A 149 1.61 1.06 -4.67
CA SER A 149 0.54 1.89 -4.13
C SER A 149 -0.23 1.13 -3.03
N LEU A 150 -1.58 1.13 -3.04
CA LEU A 150 -2.41 0.31 -2.14
C LEU A 150 -1.96 -1.16 -2.04
N GLY A 151 -1.54 -1.76 -3.15
CA GLY A 151 -1.08 -3.16 -3.18
C GLY A 151 0.23 -3.37 -2.43
N GLY A 152 1.11 -2.38 -2.42
CA GLY A 152 2.36 -2.41 -1.65
C GLY A 152 2.11 -2.31 -0.15
N ALA A 153 1.19 -1.43 0.27
CA ALA A 153 0.78 -1.33 1.66
C ALA A 153 0.09 -2.62 2.15
N LEU A 154 -0.80 -3.21 1.34
CA LEU A 154 -1.43 -4.50 1.65
C LEU A 154 -0.40 -5.63 1.76
N ALA A 155 0.59 -5.66 0.84
CA ALA A 155 1.70 -6.60 0.90
C ALA A 155 2.52 -6.43 2.20
N SER A 156 2.77 -5.19 2.64
CA SER A 156 3.42 -4.91 3.92
C SER A 156 2.62 -5.43 5.10
N LEU A 157 1.32 -5.08 5.20
CA LEU A 157 0.45 -5.52 6.29
C LEU A 157 0.39 -7.06 6.39
N VAL A 158 0.20 -7.75 5.26
CA VAL A 158 0.20 -9.22 5.24
C VAL A 158 1.58 -9.79 5.57
N GLY A 159 2.65 -9.18 5.06
CA GLY A 159 4.02 -9.60 5.34
C GLY A 159 4.37 -9.52 6.82
N VAL A 160 4.01 -8.43 7.50
CA VAL A 160 4.20 -8.27 8.94
C VAL A 160 3.42 -9.32 9.73
N THR A 161 2.20 -9.65 9.32
CA THR A 161 1.37 -10.68 9.96
C THR A 161 2.00 -12.06 9.94
N PHE A 162 2.66 -12.43 8.83
CA PHE A 162 3.23 -13.76 8.65
C PHE A 162 4.77 -13.83 8.74
N GLY A 163 5.44 -12.68 8.92
CA GLY A 163 6.90 -12.57 8.87
C GLY A 163 7.50 -12.84 7.48
N ALA A 164 6.73 -12.61 6.41
CA ALA A 164 7.16 -12.86 5.04
C ALA A 164 7.95 -11.66 4.47
N PRO A 165 8.98 -11.87 3.64
CA PRO A 165 9.72 -10.78 3.01
C PRO A 165 8.84 -9.95 2.06
N VAL A 166 8.95 -8.63 2.13
CA VAL A 166 8.15 -7.67 1.37
C VAL A 166 9.01 -6.63 0.66
N VAL A 167 8.68 -6.33 -0.59
CA VAL A 167 9.11 -5.09 -1.26
C VAL A 167 7.90 -4.31 -1.76
N ALA A 168 7.65 -3.15 -1.13
CA ALA A 168 6.52 -2.28 -1.42
C ALA A 168 6.97 -1.05 -2.20
N PHE A 169 6.42 -0.83 -3.40
CA PHE A 169 6.81 0.26 -4.29
C PHE A 169 5.82 1.42 -4.21
N GLU A 170 6.31 2.65 -3.98
CA GLU A 170 5.49 3.87 -3.92
C GLU A 170 4.22 3.68 -3.03
N ALA A 171 4.32 2.89 -1.96
CA ALA A 171 3.18 2.55 -1.13
C ALA A 171 2.82 3.71 -0.20
N PRO A 172 1.53 4.03 0.02
CA PRO A 172 1.14 4.90 1.11
C PRO A 172 1.61 4.32 2.44
N ALA A 173 1.97 5.20 3.36
CA ALA A 173 2.57 4.80 4.62
C ALA A 173 1.54 4.14 5.55
N GLU A 174 1.80 2.91 5.98
CA GLU A 174 0.81 1.99 6.53
C GLU A 174 1.00 1.64 8.01
N ARG A 175 1.96 2.28 8.70
CA ARG A 175 2.23 1.97 10.11
C ARG A 175 1.02 2.20 11.02
N LEU A 176 0.29 3.30 10.83
CA LEU A 176 -0.93 3.58 11.60
C LEU A 176 -2.00 2.49 11.40
N ALA A 177 -2.16 1.99 10.17
CA ALA A 177 -3.07 0.90 9.86
C ALA A 177 -2.66 -0.39 10.58
N ALA A 178 -1.36 -0.73 10.57
CA ALA A 178 -0.85 -1.89 11.29
C ALA A 178 -1.08 -1.80 12.80
N THR A 179 -0.88 -0.62 13.40
CA THR A 179 -1.18 -0.38 14.81
C THR A 179 -2.66 -0.59 15.11
N ARG A 180 -3.56 -0.04 14.28
CA ARG A 180 -5.02 -0.19 14.44
C ARG A 180 -5.51 -1.63 14.23
N LEU A 181 -4.83 -2.39 13.39
CA LEU A 181 -5.10 -3.82 13.19
C LEU A 181 -4.48 -4.71 14.28
N HIS A 182 -3.78 -4.12 15.26
CA HIS A 182 -3.05 -4.84 16.30
C HIS A 182 -2.08 -5.89 15.73
N LEU A 183 -1.45 -5.58 14.61
CA LEU A 183 -0.50 -6.50 13.98
C LEU A 183 0.69 -6.74 14.92
N PRO A 184 1.31 -7.94 14.85
CA PRO A 184 2.52 -8.21 15.62
C PRO A 184 3.54 -7.10 15.38
N SER A 185 4.07 -6.53 16.46
CA SER A 185 5.24 -5.66 16.41
C SER A 185 6.46 -6.55 16.65
N PRO A 186 7.08 -7.14 15.61
CA PRO A 186 8.18 -8.06 15.80
C PRO A 186 9.39 -7.29 16.34
N PRO A 187 10.42 -7.96 16.90
CA PRO A 187 11.64 -7.30 17.34
C PRO A 187 12.33 -6.51 16.20
N SER A 188 11.99 -6.79 14.93
CA SER A 188 12.20 -5.87 13.80
C SER A 188 11.20 -6.13 12.66
N THR A 189 10.79 -5.09 11.96
CA THR A 189 10.04 -5.16 10.68
C THR A 189 10.97 -5.07 9.47
N HIS A 190 12.27 -5.38 9.63
CA HIS A 190 13.29 -5.22 8.57
C HIS A 190 13.09 -6.11 7.33
N HIS A 191 12.21 -7.10 7.41
CA HIS A 191 11.81 -7.91 6.24
C HIS A 191 10.85 -7.16 5.30
N VAL A 192 10.37 -5.98 5.71
CA VAL A 192 9.60 -5.08 4.86
C VAL A 192 10.52 -3.96 4.37
N THR A 193 10.61 -3.80 3.05
CA THR A 193 11.34 -2.68 2.42
C THR A 193 10.41 -1.88 1.53
N HIS A 194 10.28 -0.58 1.82
CA HIS A 194 9.61 0.39 0.99
C HIS A 194 10.61 1.01 0.02
N VAL A 195 10.23 1.11 -1.24
CA VAL A 195 11.03 1.72 -2.30
C VAL A 195 10.19 2.79 -2.97
N TYR A 196 10.60 4.06 -2.81
CA TYR A 196 9.82 5.17 -3.33
C TYR A 196 10.69 6.36 -3.72
N ASN A 197 10.10 7.32 -4.43
CA ASN A 197 10.80 8.52 -4.89
C ASN A 197 10.22 9.81 -4.28
N THR A 198 11.07 10.80 -3.98
CA THR A 198 10.64 12.06 -3.32
C THR A 198 9.70 12.93 -4.16
N GLY A 199 9.66 12.71 -5.47
CA GLY A 199 8.76 13.40 -6.40
C GLY A 199 7.33 12.86 -6.35
N ASP A 200 7.12 11.69 -5.75
CA ASP A 200 5.81 11.12 -5.50
C ASP A 200 5.25 11.60 -4.15
N PRO A 201 4.14 12.37 -4.14
CA PRO A 201 3.56 12.89 -2.92
C PRO A 201 2.85 11.84 -2.05
N ILE A 202 2.55 10.64 -2.57
CA ILE A 202 1.77 9.59 -1.87
C ILE A 202 2.57 8.91 -0.74
N PRO A 203 3.70 8.22 -1.00
CA PRO A 203 4.53 7.64 0.05
C PRO A 203 5.11 8.74 0.95
N MET A 204 5.37 9.94 0.40
CA MET A 204 5.82 11.08 1.19
C MET A 204 4.76 11.62 2.17
N GLY A 205 3.50 11.18 2.08
CA GLY A 205 2.39 11.66 2.93
C GLY A 205 2.05 13.14 2.70
N THR A 206 2.32 13.66 1.50
CA THR A 206 2.10 15.07 1.14
C THR A 206 0.95 15.27 0.15
N CYS A 207 0.33 14.19 -0.34
CA CYS A 207 -0.87 14.25 -1.18
C CYS A 207 -2.15 14.55 -0.37
N THR A 208 -2.14 15.66 0.39
CA THR A 208 -3.16 16.01 1.39
C THR A 208 -3.86 17.34 1.07
N GLY A 209 -5.03 17.56 1.68
CA GLY A 209 -5.79 18.80 1.56
C GLY A 209 -6.71 18.86 0.35
N VAL A 210 -7.73 19.72 0.42
CA VAL A 210 -8.87 19.76 -0.52
C VAL A 210 -8.49 20.09 -1.97
N SER A 211 -7.34 20.73 -2.20
CA SER A 211 -6.83 21.07 -3.52
C SER A 211 -5.82 20.07 -4.09
N SER A 212 -5.47 19.02 -3.34
CA SER A 212 -4.53 17.99 -3.83
C SER A 212 -5.14 17.12 -4.92
N THR A 213 -4.29 16.56 -5.76
CA THR A 213 -4.72 15.62 -6.81
C THR A 213 -5.35 14.34 -6.24
N CYS A 214 -4.88 13.85 -5.09
CA CYS A 214 -5.50 12.71 -4.40
C CYS A 214 -6.90 13.06 -3.91
N ALA A 215 -7.07 14.25 -3.33
CA ALA A 215 -8.38 14.73 -2.92
C ALA A 215 -9.35 14.85 -4.11
N LEU A 216 -8.91 15.44 -5.23
CA LEU A 216 -9.72 15.53 -6.44
C LEU A 216 -10.10 14.14 -7.01
N ALA A 217 -9.28 13.12 -6.74
CA ALA A 217 -9.58 11.73 -7.10
C ALA A 217 -10.48 11.00 -6.08
N GLY A 218 -10.85 11.63 -4.96
CA GLY A 218 -11.69 11.06 -3.91
C GLY A 218 -10.94 10.15 -2.93
N ILE A 219 -9.62 10.35 -2.78
CA ILE A 219 -8.79 9.61 -1.83
C ILE A 219 -8.15 10.56 -0.79
N ALA A 220 -8.31 10.22 0.48
CA ALA A 220 -7.70 10.86 1.63
C ALA A 220 -6.51 10.05 2.13
N LEU A 221 -5.30 10.47 1.75
CA LEU A 221 -4.03 9.87 2.17
C LEU A 221 -3.33 10.83 3.12
N GLU A 222 -3.49 10.62 4.43
CA GLU A 222 -2.98 11.52 5.48
C GLU A 222 -1.79 10.94 6.26
N THR A 223 -1.55 9.64 6.14
CA THR A 223 -0.41 8.95 6.76
C THR A 223 0.89 9.18 5.99
N ARG A 224 2.00 9.14 6.72
CA ARG A 224 3.37 9.37 6.24
C ARG A 224 4.41 8.42 6.86
N CYS A 225 4.03 7.61 7.85
CA CYS A 225 4.95 6.73 8.54
C CYS A 225 4.87 5.26 8.07
N HIS A 226 5.99 4.72 7.59
CA HIS A 226 6.09 3.35 7.08
C HIS A 226 6.53 2.38 8.17
N LEU A 227 6.28 1.09 7.91
CA LEU A 227 6.91 0.00 8.64
C LEU A 227 8.26 -0.35 8.02
N GLY A 228 9.14 -0.98 8.80
CA GLY A 228 10.37 -1.57 8.28
C GLY A 228 11.36 -0.56 7.73
N GLN A 229 11.98 -0.95 6.61
CA GLN A 229 13.08 -0.25 5.97
C GLN A 229 12.59 0.59 4.78
N VAL A 230 13.29 1.68 4.51
CA VAL A 230 13.00 2.61 3.41
C VAL A 230 14.24 2.79 2.54
N ILE A 231 14.05 2.66 1.24
CA ILE A 231 14.97 3.11 0.19
C ILE A 231 14.27 4.27 -0.53
N ARG A 232 14.72 5.49 -0.24
CA ARG A 232 14.12 6.72 -0.77
C ARG A 232 15.03 7.35 -1.83
N TYR A 233 14.55 7.42 -3.06
CA TYR A 233 15.25 8.07 -4.17
C TYR A 233 14.95 9.57 -4.20
N ASP A 234 15.98 10.42 -4.01
CA ASP A 234 15.85 11.89 -4.04
C ASP A 234 15.75 12.43 -5.47
N THR A 235 14.62 12.16 -6.13
CA THR A 235 14.31 12.64 -7.47
C THR A 235 14.06 14.15 -7.53
N VAL A 236 13.67 14.78 -6.43
CA VAL A 236 13.45 16.23 -6.38
C VAL A 236 14.77 16.96 -6.57
N SER A 237 15.80 16.63 -5.76
CA SER A 237 17.08 17.32 -5.85
C SER A 237 17.94 16.81 -7.01
N LYS A 238 17.92 15.50 -7.30
CA LYS A 238 18.81 14.88 -8.30
C LYS A 238 18.27 14.96 -9.73
N LEU A 239 16.95 14.95 -9.91
CA LEU A 239 16.31 15.00 -11.23
C LEU A 239 15.48 16.26 -11.48
N GLY A 240 15.32 17.14 -10.48
CA GLY A 240 14.48 18.34 -10.60
C GLY A 240 12.99 18.03 -10.70
N TRP A 241 12.55 16.85 -10.25
CA TRP A 241 11.13 16.49 -10.27
C TRP A 241 10.34 17.36 -9.29
N SER A 242 9.19 17.87 -9.72
CA SER A 242 8.23 18.49 -8.81
C SER A 242 7.47 17.42 -8.02
N ALA A 243 7.08 17.71 -6.78
CA ALA A 243 6.13 16.87 -6.05
C ALA A 243 4.78 16.80 -6.78
N ASN A 244 4.51 15.67 -7.45
CA ASN A 244 3.36 15.53 -8.34
C ASN A 244 2.97 14.06 -8.48
N VAL A 245 1.66 13.76 -8.40
CA VAL A 245 1.11 12.40 -8.49
C VAL A 245 1.45 11.69 -9.82
N VAL A 246 1.86 12.40 -10.86
CA VAL A 246 2.36 11.76 -12.09
C VAL A 246 3.61 10.89 -11.84
N HIS A 247 4.40 11.20 -10.82
CA HIS A 247 5.56 10.41 -10.41
C HIS A 247 5.21 9.20 -9.53
N HIS A 248 3.93 9.05 -9.14
CA HIS A 248 3.44 7.88 -8.42
C HIS A 248 3.29 6.66 -9.33
N GLY A 249 3.06 6.84 -10.62
CA GLY A 249 2.93 5.71 -11.53
C GLY A 249 4.19 4.84 -11.48
N ILE A 250 4.05 3.54 -11.23
CA ILE A 250 5.20 2.64 -11.09
C ILE A 250 6.17 2.67 -12.28
N GLN A 251 5.70 2.99 -13.48
CA GLN A 251 6.54 3.17 -14.67
C GLN A 251 7.51 4.35 -14.50
N ALA A 252 7.10 5.44 -13.83
CA ALA A 252 7.99 6.55 -13.48
C ALA A 252 9.13 6.09 -12.57
N LEU A 253 8.83 5.23 -11.59
CA LEU A 253 9.87 4.61 -10.76
C LEU A 253 10.76 3.66 -11.58
N ILE A 254 10.19 2.73 -12.35
CA ILE A 254 10.96 1.74 -13.12
C ILE A 254 11.87 2.42 -14.13
N ASP A 255 11.30 3.23 -15.02
CA ASP A 255 12.01 3.77 -16.18
C ASP A 255 12.71 5.10 -15.87
N GLY A 256 12.16 5.89 -14.95
CA GLY A 256 12.67 7.22 -14.60
C GLY A 256 13.71 7.23 -13.48
N VAL A 257 13.77 6.17 -12.66
CA VAL A 257 14.64 6.08 -11.48
C VAL A 257 15.48 4.80 -11.51
N LEU A 258 14.84 3.63 -11.47
CA LEU A 258 15.53 2.35 -11.31
C LEU A 258 16.35 1.93 -12.54
N ALA A 259 15.99 2.41 -13.73
CA ALA A 259 16.74 2.17 -14.96
C ALA A 259 17.97 3.09 -15.12
N LYS A 260 18.15 4.09 -14.26
CA LYS A 260 19.25 5.06 -14.33
C LYS A 260 20.44 4.61 -13.49
N GLU A 261 21.23 3.70 -14.05
CA GLU A 261 22.42 3.13 -13.40
C GLU A 261 23.61 4.10 -13.32
N ASP A 262 23.58 5.17 -14.10
CA ASP A 262 24.63 6.20 -14.22
C ASP A 262 24.51 7.33 -13.18
N LEU A 263 23.40 7.38 -12.42
CA LEU A 263 23.17 8.40 -11.41
C LEU A 263 23.70 8.01 -10.05
N ASP A 264 24.31 8.99 -9.38
CA ASP A 264 24.72 8.87 -7.99
C ASP A 264 23.57 9.23 -7.03
N TRP A 265 23.01 8.20 -6.42
CA TRP A 265 21.95 8.28 -5.42
C TRP A 265 22.46 8.42 -3.99
N GLY A 266 23.77 8.54 -3.79
CA GLY A 266 24.37 8.85 -2.49
C GLY A 266 24.03 10.26 -2.00
N ASP A 267 23.80 10.36 -0.69
CA ASP A 267 23.47 11.58 0.07
C ASP A 267 24.53 11.92 1.14
N ASP A 268 25.36 10.95 1.55
CA ASP A 268 26.47 11.11 2.52
C ASP A 268 27.84 11.36 1.86
N GLY A 269 27.85 11.79 0.59
CA GLY A 269 29.07 12.00 -0.19
C GLY A 269 29.75 10.73 -0.68
N LYS A 270 29.16 9.54 -0.45
CA LYS A 270 29.62 8.28 -1.06
C LYS A 270 28.79 7.96 -2.29
N MET A 271 29.47 7.69 -3.40
CA MET A 271 28.80 7.31 -4.63
C MET A 271 28.07 5.97 -4.47
N ARG A 272 26.76 5.95 -4.74
CA ARG A 272 25.94 4.72 -4.71
C ARG A 272 24.95 4.67 -5.86
N SER A 273 24.76 3.48 -6.42
CA SER A 273 23.68 3.21 -7.40
C SER A 273 22.31 3.03 -6.74
N VAL A 274 22.26 2.80 -5.43
CA VAL A 274 21.03 2.70 -4.63
C VAL A 274 21.21 3.55 -3.37
N PRO A 275 20.22 4.35 -2.96
CA PRO A 275 20.26 5.11 -1.72
C PRO A 275 20.56 4.24 -0.49
N ALA A 276 21.06 4.85 0.58
CA ALA A 276 21.18 4.16 1.85
C ALA A 276 19.79 3.77 2.40
N ILE A 277 19.73 2.60 3.06
CA ILE A 277 18.52 2.16 3.75
C ILE A 277 18.35 2.95 5.04
N THR A 278 17.13 3.44 5.29
CA THR A 278 16.76 4.17 6.52
C THR A 278 15.52 3.56 7.19
N THR A 279 15.25 3.94 8.42
CA THR A 279 14.00 3.64 9.16
C THR A 279 13.28 4.95 9.52
N GLU A 280 11.98 4.89 9.78
CA GLU A 280 11.15 6.07 10.12
C GLU A 280 10.73 6.07 11.60
N ASP A 281 11.70 5.92 12.51
CA ASP A 281 11.45 5.67 13.94
C ASP A 281 10.75 6.84 14.65
N ASP A 282 11.14 8.09 14.37
CA ASP A 282 10.57 9.31 14.99
C ASP A 282 9.37 9.90 14.22
N CYS A 283 8.77 9.12 13.33
CA CYS A 283 7.66 9.60 12.51
C CYS A 283 6.32 9.56 13.27
N VAL A 284 5.54 10.64 13.13
CA VAL A 284 4.22 10.79 13.75
C VAL A 284 3.16 11.04 12.67
N ASP A 285 2.19 10.13 12.59
CA ASP A 285 0.99 10.29 11.78
C ASP A 285 -0.05 11.15 12.51
N CYS A 286 -0.88 11.84 11.74
CA CYS A 286 -2.12 12.43 12.25
C CYS A 286 -1.96 13.36 13.46
N PHE A 287 -0.86 14.10 13.56
CA PHE A 287 -0.52 14.94 14.72
C PHE A 287 -1.60 15.98 15.13
N ASN A 288 -2.49 16.36 14.20
CA ASN A 288 -3.60 17.27 14.45
C ASN A 288 -4.84 16.61 15.07
N TRP A 289 -4.89 15.28 15.13
CA TRP A 289 -6.03 14.49 15.59
C TRP A 289 -5.85 14.01 17.03
N GLU A 290 -6.94 14.04 17.80
CA GLU A 290 -7.01 13.48 19.16
C GLU A 290 -7.78 12.15 19.13
N PHE A 291 -7.07 11.05 19.34
CA PHE A 291 -7.64 9.71 19.40
C PHE A 291 -7.96 9.32 20.84
N GLY A 292 -9.17 8.81 21.09
CA GLY A 292 -9.63 8.43 22.42
C GLY A 292 -10.79 7.44 22.38
N ASP A 293 -11.22 6.98 23.55
CA ASP A 293 -12.47 6.22 23.73
C ASP A 293 -13.58 7.22 24.07
N TYR A 294 -14.28 7.67 23.03
CA TYR A 294 -15.40 8.59 23.12
C TYR A 294 -16.74 7.82 23.06
N ARG A 295 -16.72 6.64 22.46
CA ARG A 295 -17.86 5.74 22.30
C ARG A 295 -17.68 4.52 23.19
N ASN A 296 -17.84 4.70 24.51
CA ASN A 296 -17.80 3.64 25.53
C ASN A 296 -18.02 2.21 24.96
N ALA A 297 -16.93 1.47 24.74
CA ALA A 297 -16.97 0.12 24.17
C ALA A 297 -17.72 -0.91 25.05
N SER A 298 -18.23 -0.50 26.21
CA SER A 298 -18.93 -1.34 27.20
C SER A 298 -20.47 -1.23 27.20
N ALA A 299 -21.07 -0.32 26.41
CA ALA A 299 -22.53 -0.08 26.49
C ALA A 299 -23.37 -0.87 25.47
N THR A 300 -22.78 -1.39 24.40
CA THR A 300 -23.50 -2.04 23.29
C THR A 300 -23.37 -3.57 23.24
N GLY A 301 -22.53 -4.18 24.11
CA GLY A 301 -22.27 -5.62 24.12
C GLY A 301 -23.16 -6.48 25.04
N CYS A 302 -23.95 -5.90 25.94
CA CYS A 302 -24.77 -6.67 26.90
C CYS A 302 -26.13 -6.03 27.21
N ARG A 303 -26.91 -5.68 26.17
CA ARG A 303 -28.36 -5.49 26.32
C ARG A 303 -29.13 -6.50 25.46
N GLY A 304 -29.41 -7.62 26.14
CA GLY A 304 -30.35 -8.71 25.86
C GLY A 304 -31.14 -8.70 24.55
N ARG A 305 -30.91 -9.75 23.75
CA ARG A 305 -32.02 -10.43 23.05
C ARG A 305 -32.70 -11.36 24.05
N SER A 306 -33.69 -10.84 24.75
CA SER A 306 -34.80 -11.64 25.28
C SER A 306 -36.08 -10.99 24.81
N LYS A 307 -36.59 -11.50 23.68
CA LYS A 307 -37.95 -12.02 23.48
C LYS A 307 -38.07 -12.49 22.04
#